data_AF-A0A927FHV4-F1
#
_entry.id   AF-A0A927FHV4-F1
#
_cell.length_a   1.000
_cell.length_b   1.000
_cell.length_c   1.000
_cell.angle_alpha   90.00
_cell.angle_beta   90.00
_cell.angle_gamma   90.00
#
_symmetry.space_group_name_H-M   'P 1'
#
loop_
_entity.id
_entity.type
_entity.pdbx_description
1 polymer ?
#
loop_
_entity_poly.entity_id
_entity_poly.type
_entity_poly.pdbx_seq_one_letter_code
_entity_poly.pdbx_strand_id
1 'polypeptide(L)' 'MNITLSVDERVAEAAREAARKMGKSLNQAVRDYLEQLAGQERQTTEWQAWEQRCLSGGGRLQGWKFDRDAVHDRG' A
#
# COMPACT_ATOMS: atom_id res chain seq x y z
N MET A 1 15.08 13.02 -4.54
CA MET A 1 16.40 12.88 -3.89
C MET A 1 17.25 11.93 -4.72
N ASN A 2 18.56 12.16 -4.86
CA ASN A 2 19.48 11.22 -5.52
C ASN A 2 20.21 10.39 -4.46
N ILE A 3 20.32 9.09 -4.70
CA ILE A 3 21.01 8.15 -3.79
C ILE A 3 22.06 7.39 -4.59
N THR A 4 23.23 7.18 -3.99
CA THR A 4 24.29 6.34 -4.55
C THR A 4 24.28 5.01 -3.80
N LEU A 5 24.14 3.91 -4.54
CA LEU A 5 24.09 2.56 -3.99
C LEU A 5 25.30 1.76 -4.51
N SER A 6 26.04 1.14 -3.59
CA SER A 6 27.05 0.15 -3.93
C SER A 6 26.42 -1.23 -3.92
N VAL A 7 26.53 -1.96 -5.04
CA VAL A 7 25.99 -3.31 -5.22
C VAL A 7 26.92 -4.10 -6.13
N ASP A 8 26.90 -5.42 -6.01
CA ASP A 8 27.62 -6.31 -6.94
C ASP A 8 27.10 -6.14 -8.37
N GLU A 9 28.02 -6.11 -9.35
CA GLU A 9 27.71 -5.91 -10.76
C GLU A 9 26.72 -6.95 -11.31
N ARG A 10 26.83 -8.21 -10.88
CA ARG A 10 25.93 -9.29 -11.34
C ARG A 10 24.51 -9.06 -10.84
N VAL A 11 24.38 -8.53 -9.62
CA VAL A 11 23.08 -8.19 -9.03
C VAL A 11 22.49 -6.97 -9.74
N ALA A 12 23.31 -5.95 -10.05
CA ALA A 12 22.87 -4.79 -10.81
C ALA A 12 22.34 -5.19 -12.19
N GLU A 13 23.03 -6.09 -12.89
CA GLU A 13 22.63 -6.51 -14.24
C GLU A 13 21.37 -7.39 -14.21
N ALA A 14 21.27 -8.33 -13.25
CA ALA A 14 20.05 -9.11 -13.04
C ALA A 14 18.85 -8.23 -12.71
N ALA A 15 19.04 -7.20 -11.87
CA ALA A 15 17.99 -6.24 -11.53
C ALA A 15 17.59 -5.38 -12.74
N ARG A 16 18.54 -5.01 -13.61
CA ARG A 16 18.23 -4.31 -14.88
C ARG A 16 17.41 -5.17 -15.82
N GLU A 17 17.75 -6.45 -16.00
CA GLU A 17 16.95 -7.36 -16.82
C GLU A 17 15.53 -7.50 -16.28
N ALA A 18 15.39 -7.70 -14.96
CA ALA A 18 14.09 -7.81 -14.32
C ALA A 18 13.26 -6.53 -14.53
N ALA A 19 13.85 -5.35 -14.30
CA ALA A 19 13.18 -4.08 -14.52
C ALA A 19 12.77 -3.89 -16.00
N ARG A 20 13.64 -4.27 -16.95
CA ARG A 20 13.35 -4.23 -18.39
C ARG A 20 12.17 -5.12 -18.77
N LYS A 21 12.09 -6.34 -18.23
CA LYS A 21 10.94 -7.24 -18.43
C LYS A 21 9.63 -6.63 -17.92
N MET A 22 9.71 -5.74 -16.93
CA MET A 22 8.58 -4.98 -16.39
C MET A 22 8.34 -3.64 -17.11
N GLY A 23 9.09 -3.33 -18.18
CA GLY A 23 9.00 -2.06 -18.91
C GLY A 23 9.53 -0.84 -18.12
N LYS A 24 10.35 -1.07 -17.10
CA LYS A 24 10.88 -0.03 -16.19
C LYS A 24 12.39 0.07 -16.29
N SER A 25 12.93 1.25 -15.92
CA SER A 25 14.36 1.39 -15.65
C SER A 25 14.70 0.88 -14.26
N LEU A 26 15.97 0.51 -14.02
CA LEU A 26 16.43 0.10 -12.69
C LEU A 26 16.13 1.17 -11.64
N ASN A 27 16.40 2.45 -11.94
CA ASN A 27 16.14 3.54 -11.02
C ASN A 27 14.64 3.70 -10.70
N GLN A 28 13.75 3.45 -11.67
CA GLN A 28 12.32 3.49 -11.42
C GLN A 28 11.90 2.33 -10.51
N ALA A 29 12.39 1.11 -10.76
CA ALA A 29 12.10 -0.04 -9.92
C ALA A 29 12.58 0.16 -8.46
N VAL A 30 13.78 0.73 -8.28
CA VAL A 30 14.31 1.07 -6.94
C VAL A 30 13.44 2.13 -6.26
N ARG A 31 13.00 3.16 -6.99
CA ARG A 31 12.10 4.18 -6.45
C ARG A 31 10.78 3.57 -5.98
N ASP A 32 10.13 2.79 -6.83
CA ASP A 32 8.86 2.14 -6.51
C ASP A 32 9.00 1.25 -5.26
N TYR A 33 10.11 0.52 -5.14
CA TYR A 33 10.38 -0.32 -3.98
C TYR A 33 10.56 0.49 -2.69
N LEU A 34 11.30 1.61 -2.75
CA LEU A 34 11.46 2.51 -1.60
C LEU A 34 10.16 3.18 -1.19
N GLU A 35 9.32 3.58 -2.15
CA GLU A 35 7.99 4.14 -1.89
C GLU A 35 7.07 3.09 -1.27
N GLN A 36 7.08 1.86 -1.77
CA GLN A 36 6.34 0.75 -1.17
C GLN A 36 6.81 0.49 0.25
N LEU A 37 8.13 0.44 0.48
CA LEU A 37 8.70 0.21 1.80
C LEU A 37 8.28 1.31 2.79
N ALA A 38 8.36 2.58 2.38
CA ALA A 38 7.92 3.71 3.18
C ALA A 38 6.40 3.73 3.41
N GLY A 39 5.62 3.27 2.43
CA GLY A 39 4.16 3.19 2.51
C GLY A 39 3.65 2.05 3.37
N GLN A 40 4.36 0.92 3.44
CA GLN A 40 3.91 -0.27 4.17
C GLN A 40 3.85 -0.06 5.69
N GLU A 41 4.81 0.67 6.28
CA GLU A 41 4.72 1.01 7.71
C GLU A 41 3.53 1.91 8.01
N ARG A 42 3.25 2.88 7.12
CA ARG A 42 2.09 3.76 7.27
C ARG A 42 0.78 2.99 7.16
N GLN A 43 0.65 2.12 6.17
CA GLN A 43 -0.54 1.30 5.98
C GLN A 43 -0.79 0.37 7.19
N THR A 44 0.26 -0.26 7.70
CA THR A 44 0.17 -1.13 8.89
C THR A 44 -0.25 -0.33 10.12
N THR A 45 0.33 0.86 10.32
CA THR A 45 0.00 1.75 11.44
C THR A 45 -1.43 2.27 11.35
N GLU A 46 -1.88 2.70 10.16
CA GLU A 46 -3.24 3.16 9.92
C GLU A 46 -4.26 2.03 10.14
N TRP A 47 -3.93 0.80 9.72
CA TRP A 47 -4.74 -0.39 9.97
C TRP A 47 -4.88 -0.69 11.47
N GLN A 48 -3.77 -0.71 12.21
CA GLN A 48 -3.80 -0.91 13.66
C GLN A 48 -4.61 0.18 14.37
N ALA A 49 -4.45 1.44 13.96
CA ALA A 49 -5.21 2.56 14.52
C ALA A 49 -6.71 2.47 14.18
N TRP A 50 -7.07 1.92 13.01
CA TRP A 50 -8.46 1.64 12.65
C TRP A 50 -9.03 0.50 13.49
N GLU A 51 -8.30 -0.60 13.63
CA GLU A 51 -8.72 -1.76 14.44
C GLU A 51 -8.93 -1.36 15.91
N GLN A 52 -8.01 -0.59 16.49
CA GLN A 52 -8.18 -0.06 17.85
C GLN A 52 -9.41 0.84 17.97
N ARG A 53 -9.72 1.65 16.95
CA ARG A 53 -10.95 2.47 16.93
C ARG A 53 -12.21 1.63 16.82
N CYS A 54 -12.19 0.51 16.08
CA CYS A 54 -13.31 -0.42 16.01
C CYS A 54 -13.53 -1.17 17.33
N LEU A 55 -12.45 -1.62 17.97
CA LEU A 55 -12.53 -2.34 19.26
C LEU A 55 -12.94 -1.42 20.42
N SER A 56 -12.43 -0.18 20.43
CA SER A 56 -12.80 0.83 21.44
C SER A 56 -14.15 1.49 21.15
N GLY A 57 -14.55 1.52 19.88
CA GLY A 57 -15.83 2.04 19.44
C GLY A 57 -16.94 1.07 19.80
N GLY A 58 -17.70 1.38 20.85
CA GLY A 58 -18.93 0.67 21.22
C GLY A 58 -20.08 0.88 20.23
N GLY A 59 -19.82 0.75 18.92
CA GLY A 59 -20.77 0.94 17.84
C GLY A 59 -22.01 0.09 18.07
N ARG A 60 -23.12 0.75 18.41
CA ARG A 60 -24.42 0.10 18.59
C ARG A 60 -25.23 0.31 17.33
N LEU A 61 -25.63 -0.79 16.71
CA LEU A 61 -26.50 -0.77 15.54
C LEU A 61 -27.87 -0.15 15.85
N GLN A 62 -28.29 -0.09 17.12
CA GLN A 62 -29.60 0.45 17.54
C GLN A 62 -30.78 -0.05 16.68
N GLY A 63 -30.73 -1.32 16.26
CA GLY A 63 -31.76 -1.93 15.41
C GLY A 63 -31.61 -1.64 13.91
N TRP A 64 -30.62 -0.83 13.51
CA TRP A 64 -30.28 -0.62 12.11
C TRP A 64 -29.88 -1.94 11.45
N LYS A 65 -30.49 -2.19 10.30
CA LYS A 65 -30.19 -3.32 9.42
C LYS A 65 -29.88 -2.76 8.05
N PHE A 66 -28.89 -3.34 7.40
CA PHE A 66 -28.59 -3.02 6.01
C PHE A 66 -29.82 -3.35 5.15
N ASP A 67 -30.33 -2.35 4.46
CA ASP A 67 -31.39 -2.48 3.46
C ASP A 67 -30.81 -2.04 2.11
N ARG A 68 -30.78 -2.98 1.15
CA ARG A 68 -30.21 -2.74 -0.17
C ARG A 68 -31.04 -1.74 -0.97
N ASP A 69 -32.35 -1.77 -0.82
CA ASP A 69 -33.25 -0.94 -1.63
C ASP A 69 -33.12 0.52 -1.19
N ALA A 70 -32.99 0.77 0.12
CA ALA A 70 -32.72 2.10 0.68
C ALA A 70 -31.37 2.71 0.22
N VAL A 71 -30.37 1.89 -0.12
CA VAL A 71 -29.05 2.36 -0.60
C VAL A 71 -29.11 2.81 -2.07
N HIS A 72 -30.02 2.24 -2.84
CA HIS A 72 -30.20 2.57 -4.26
C HIS A 72 -31.28 3.60 -4.52
N ASP A 73 -32.05 3.97 -3.49
CA ASP A 73 -33.07 5.01 -3.57
C ASP A 73 -32.39 6.39 -3.68
N ARG A 74 -32.21 6.84 -4.93
CA ARG A 74 -31.85 8.22 -5.25
C ARG A 74 -33.14 8.96 -5.55
N GLY A 75 -33.77 9.50 -4.51
CA GLY A 75 -34.78 10.55 -4.66
C GLY A 75 -34.22 11.76 -5.39
#